data_AF-A0A383B726-F1
#
_entry.id   AF-A0A383B726-F1
#
_cell.length_a   1.000
_cell.length_b   1.000
_cell.length_c   1.000
_cell.angle_alpha   90.00
_cell.angle_beta   90.00
_cell.angle_gamma   90.00
#
_symmetry.space_group_name_H-M   'P 1'
#
loop_
_entity.id
_entity.type
_entity.pdbx_description
1 polymer ?
#
loop_
_entity_poly.entity_id
_entity_poly.type
_entity_poly.pdbx_seq_one_letter_code
_entity_poly.pdbx_strand_id
1 'polypeptide(L)'
;DRDGDGNAEVKETLFTGFKVSVIERRINSPQWGPDNWIYIDGGQGGRITGPRLPAPVDLPVTGFRIKPDGSAIEPVSGHTGTYGFTFNADGDRFVISTGTPGIQVAPLPWRYLSRNADIAVRASRRNAANYNTTFPVSQPHPWRTKRAADPGFGKYYRDHYGAAESIPNGYFTSACSPLVYQDSALPGLSGQLLACAPAQNLVHRAELQRDGVLLNIRRQADAGKAEFLASGDIWFHPIHLAIGPEG
;
A
#
# COMPACT_ATOMS: atom_id res chain seq x y z
N ASP A 1 -25.47 -9.81 1.68
CA ASP A 1 -25.99 -10.11 2.99
C ASP A 1 -27.30 -9.39 3.25
N ARG A 2 -28.35 -9.84 2.57
CA ARG A 2 -29.73 -9.35 2.69
C ARG A 2 -30.42 -9.94 3.92
N ASP A 3 -29.90 -11.05 4.45
CA ASP A 3 -30.43 -11.84 5.55
C ASP A 3 -29.52 -11.89 6.79
N GLY A 4 -28.33 -11.28 6.74
CA GLY A 4 -27.44 -11.07 7.88
C GLY A 4 -26.58 -12.29 8.25
N ASP A 5 -26.39 -13.25 7.33
CA ASP A 5 -25.69 -14.51 7.56
C ASP A 5 -24.17 -14.46 7.24
N GLY A 6 -23.68 -13.30 6.79
CA GLY A 6 -22.31 -13.08 6.37
C GLY A 6 -21.97 -13.61 4.97
N ASN A 7 -22.94 -14.17 4.25
CA ASN A 7 -22.80 -14.59 2.86
C ASN A 7 -23.32 -13.52 1.89
N ALA A 8 -22.93 -13.67 0.62
CA ALA A 8 -23.39 -12.79 -0.44
C ALA A 8 -24.32 -13.55 -1.37
N GLU A 9 -25.60 -13.17 -1.36
CA GLU A 9 -26.67 -13.75 -2.19
C GLU A 9 -26.50 -13.39 -3.66
N VAL A 10 -25.93 -12.21 -3.92
CA VAL A 10 -25.70 -11.70 -5.28
C VAL A 10 -24.21 -11.61 -5.54
N LYS A 11 -23.77 -12.29 -6.60
CA LYS A 11 -22.41 -12.24 -7.11
C LYS A 11 -22.47 -11.86 -8.59
N GLU A 12 -22.01 -10.65 -8.90
CA GLU A 12 -21.97 -10.12 -10.26
C GLU A 12 -20.53 -9.84 -10.68
N THR A 13 -20.18 -10.25 -11.90
CA THR A 13 -18.91 -9.89 -12.52
C THR A 13 -19.05 -8.51 -13.17
N LEU A 14 -18.44 -7.49 -12.57
CA LEU A 14 -18.44 -6.13 -13.13
C LEU A 14 -17.46 -5.98 -14.30
N PHE A 15 -16.27 -6.58 -14.17
CA PHE A 15 -15.17 -6.40 -15.12
C PHE A 15 -14.38 -7.70 -15.32
N THR A 16 -13.85 -7.89 -16.53
CA THR A 16 -12.94 -8.97 -16.93
C THR A 16 -11.78 -8.43 -17.76
N GLY A 17 -10.77 -9.26 -18.04
CA GLY A 17 -9.63 -8.87 -18.88
C GLY A 17 -8.40 -8.34 -18.14
N PHE A 18 -8.41 -8.39 -16.80
CA PHE A 18 -7.24 -8.08 -15.99
C PHE A 18 -6.12 -9.10 -16.21
N LYS A 19 -4.89 -8.61 -16.36
CA LYS A 19 -3.70 -9.47 -16.40
C LYS A 19 -3.39 -9.99 -15.00
N VAL A 20 -2.99 -11.25 -14.93
CA VAL A 20 -2.52 -11.90 -13.71
C VAL A 20 -1.02 -12.17 -13.86
N SER A 21 -0.21 -11.66 -12.94
CA SER A 21 1.23 -11.98 -12.88
C SER A 21 1.69 -12.17 -11.44
N VAL A 22 2.62 -11.34 -10.96
CA VAL A 22 3.23 -11.34 -9.63
C VAL A 22 2.15 -11.36 -8.56
N ILE A 23 2.14 -12.43 -7.76
CA ILE A 23 1.08 -12.70 -6.78
C ILE A 23 0.96 -11.58 -5.73
N GLU A 24 2.09 -11.02 -5.31
CA GLU A 24 2.18 -9.93 -4.34
C GLU A 24 1.54 -8.62 -4.85
N ARG A 25 1.49 -8.42 -6.17
CA ARG A 25 1.04 -7.17 -6.81
C ARG A 25 -0.29 -7.35 -7.56
N ARG A 26 -1.10 -8.31 -7.12
CA ARG A 26 -2.45 -8.51 -7.66
C ARG A 26 -3.38 -7.39 -7.19
N ILE A 27 -4.53 -7.28 -7.86
CA ILE A 27 -5.60 -6.33 -7.52
C ILE A 27 -5.95 -6.50 -6.04
N ASN A 28 -5.93 -5.41 -5.28
CA ASN A 28 -6.11 -5.43 -3.85
C ASN A 28 -6.73 -4.14 -3.29
N SER A 29 -7.17 -4.24 -2.04
CA SER A 29 -7.56 -3.12 -1.18
C SER A 29 -8.62 -2.17 -1.76
N PRO A 30 -9.77 -2.68 -2.27
CA PRO A 30 -10.86 -1.82 -2.71
C PRO A 30 -11.35 -0.92 -1.57
N GLN A 31 -11.36 0.40 -1.78
CA GLN A 31 -11.77 1.39 -0.79
C GLN A 31 -12.58 2.50 -1.45
N TRP A 32 -13.58 3.03 -0.75
CA TRP A 32 -14.26 4.23 -1.20
C TRP A 32 -13.31 5.43 -1.20
N GLY A 33 -13.27 6.14 -2.31
CA GLY A 33 -12.61 7.43 -2.42
C GLY A 33 -13.55 8.59 -2.08
N PRO A 34 -13.02 9.81 -1.92
CA PRO A 34 -13.78 11.00 -1.55
C PRO A 34 -14.77 11.48 -2.63
N ASP A 35 -14.80 10.86 -3.81
CA ASP A 35 -15.59 11.26 -4.97
C ASP A 35 -16.66 10.21 -5.37
N ASN A 36 -17.03 9.31 -4.46
CA ASN A 36 -18.00 8.23 -4.68
C ASN A 36 -17.57 7.25 -5.78
N TRP A 37 -16.27 7.02 -5.92
CA TRP A 37 -15.70 5.90 -6.68
C TRP A 37 -15.02 4.92 -5.73
N ILE A 38 -14.94 3.67 -6.13
CA ILE A 38 -14.13 2.67 -5.41
C ILE A 38 -12.75 2.68 -6.04
N TYR A 39 -11.75 3.06 -5.27
CA TYR A 39 -10.34 3.00 -5.64
C TYR A 39 -9.79 1.62 -5.32
N ILE A 40 -8.93 1.15 -6.21
CA ILE A 40 -8.34 -0.18 -6.15
C ILE A 40 -6.89 -0.01 -6.60
N ASP A 41 -5.96 -0.64 -5.89
CA ASP A 41 -4.55 -0.63 -6.29
C ASP A 41 -4.06 -2.07 -6.47
N GLY A 42 -2.82 -2.20 -6.92
CA GLY A 42 -2.34 -3.47 -7.46
C GLY A 42 -2.97 -3.79 -8.82
N GLY A 43 -2.61 -4.95 -9.37
CA GLY A 43 -2.99 -5.35 -10.72
C GLY A 43 -1.92 -5.03 -11.76
N GLN A 44 -2.08 -5.62 -12.95
CA GLN A 44 -1.02 -5.67 -13.96
C GLN A 44 -1.51 -5.08 -15.29
N GLY A 45 -2.49 -4.17 -15.21
CA GLY A 45 -3.21 -3.64 -16.36
C GLY A 45 -4.02 -4.72 -17.09
N GLY A 46 -4.43 -4.41 -18.32
CA GLY A 46 -5.20 -5.31 -19.15
C GLY A 46 -6.15 -4.57 -20.08
N ARG A 47 -6.72 -5.30 -21.04
CA ARG A 47 -7.82 -4.79 -21.86
C ARG A 47 -9.12 -5.17 -21.18
N ILE A 48 -9.71 -4.21 -20.48
CA ILE A 48 -10.83 -4.44 -19.56
C ILE A 48 -12.15 -4.34 -20.30
N THR A 49 -13.04 -5.30 -20.06
CA THR A 49 -14.43 -5.30 -20.57
C THR A 49 -15.39 -5.57 -19.43
N GLY A 50 -16.65 -5.16 -19.57
CA GLY A 50 -17.68 -5.39 -18.57
C GLY A 50 -19.08 -5.26 -19.16
N PRO A 51 -20.12 -5.88 -18.58
CA PRO A 51 -21.48 -5.87 -19.14
C PRO A 51 -22.09 -4.47 -19.29
N ARG A 52 -21.71 -3.54 -18.41
CA ARG A 52 -22.22 -2.15 -18.37
C ARG A 52 -21.20 -1.12 -18.85
N LEU A 53 -20.05 -1.57 -19.33
CA LEU A 53 -18.99 -0.69 -19.83
C LEU A 53 -19.27 -0.38 -21.32
N PRO A 54 -19.33 0.91 -21.74
CA PRO A 54 -19.73 1.26 -23.10
C PRO A 54 -18.72 0.80 -24.17
N ALA A 55 -17.44 0.72 -23.82
CA ALA A 55 -16.38 0.22 -24.68
C ALA A 55 -15.24 -0.37 -23.85
N PRO A 56 -14.43 -1.31 -24.39
CA PRO A 56 -13.25 -1.80 -23.70
C PRO A 56 -12.28 -0.69 -23.29
N VAL A 57 -11.68 -0.80 -22.11
CA VAL A 57 -10.69 0.16 -21.59
C VAL A 57 -9.32 -0.52 -21.49
N ASP A 58 -8.31 0.04 -22.17
CA ASP A 58 -6.93 -0.41 -22.02
C ASP A 58 -6.32 0.19 -20.74
N LEU A 59 -6.28 -0.61 -19.67
CA LEU A 59 -5.77 -0.21 -18.37
C LEU A 59 -4.25 -0.43 -18.30
N PRO A 60 -3.45 0.62 -18.00
CA PRO A 60 -2.01 0.47 -17.75
C PRO A 60 -1.72 -0.17 -16.39
N VAL A 61 -0.44 -0.44 -16.11
CA VAL A 61 0.00 -0.94 -14.79
C VAL A 61 0.02 0.23 -13.80
N THR A 62 -1.15 0.54 -13.25
CA THR A 62 -1.35 1.60 -12.26
C THR A 62 -2.55 1.29 -11.38
N GLY A 63 -2.73 2.00 -10.27
CA GLY A 63 -3.99 1.93 -9.53
C GLY A 63 -5.16 2.39 -10.40
N PHE A 64 -6.38 1.99 -10.08
CA PHE A 64 -7.56 2.37 -10.84
C PHE A 64 -8.74 2.62 -9.92
N ARG A 65 -9.81 3.17 -10.47
CA ARG A 65 -11.07 3.37 -9.76
C ARG A 65 -12.25 2.90 -10.61
N ILE A 66 -13.30 2.44 -9.95
CA ILE A 66 -14.51 1.94 -10.60
C ILE A 66 -15.76 2.62 -10.03
N LYS A 67 -16.80 2.70 -10.85
CA LYS A 67 -18.16 2.91 -10.34
C LYS A 67 -18.69 1.58 -9.77
N PRO A 68 -19.40 1.61 -8.64
CA PRO A 68 -19.90 0.39 -7.98
C PRO A 68 -20.89 -0.40 -8.85
N ASP A 69 -21.54 0.26 -9.81
CA ASP A 69 -22.47 -0.35 -10.75
C ASP A 69 -21.80 -0.97 -11.99
N GLY A 70 -20.47 -0.88 -12.11
CA GLY A 70 -19.71 -1.39 -13.25
C GLY A 70 -19.79 -0.53 -14.53
N SER A 71 -20.38 0.66 -14.48
CA SER A 71 -20.56 1.53 -15.66
C SER A 71 -19.25 2.19 -16.15
N ALA A 72 -18.25 2.30 -15.27
CA ALA A 72 -16.99 2.94 -15.58
C ALA A 72 -15.81 2.36 -14.79
N ILE A 73 -14.65 2.35 -15.45
CA ILE A 73 -13.33 2.05 -14.88
C ILE A 73 -12.33 3.06 -15.42
N GLU A 74 -11.51 3.65 -14.56
CA GLU A 74 -10.52 4.66 -14.93
C GLU A 74 -9.17 4.39 -14.25
N PRO A 75 -8.04 4.51 -14.98
CA PRO A 75 -6.74 4.54 -14.34
C PRO A 75 -6.58 5.77 -13.45
N VAL A 76 -5.83 5.62 -12.36
CA VAL A 76 -5.41 6.72 -11.49
C VAL A 76 -3.90 6.75 -11.38
N SER A 77 -3.35 7.92 -11.06
CA SER A 77 -1.92 8.11 -10.89
C SER A 77 -1.39 7.27 -9.73
N GLY A 78 -0.18 6.73 -9.86
CA GLY A 78 0.47 5.93 -8.82
C GLY A 78 -0.03 4.50 -8.71
N HIS A 79 0.86 3.64 -8.23
CA HIS A 79 0.65 2.20 -8.03
C HIS A 79 1.37 1.75 -6.76
N THR A 80 0.75 0.87 -6.00
CA THR A 80 1.37 0.21 -4.85
C THR A 80 2.39 -0.84 -5.30
N GLY A 81 3.55 -0.88 -4.67
CA GLY A 81 4.59 -1.87 -4.97
C GLY A 81 4.32 -3.24 -4.36
N THR A 82 3.41 -3.31 -3.38
CA THR A 82 3.05 -4.51 -2.62
C THR A 82 1.52 -4.59 -2.48
N TYR A 83 1.00 -4.33 -1.28
CA TYR A 83 -0.41 -4.47 -0.92
C TYR A 83 -0.85 -3.22 -0.15
N GLY A 84 -2.00 -2.66 -0.52
CA GLY A 84 -2.62 -1.55 0.19
C GLY A 84 -2.27 -0.17 -0.35
N PHE A 85 -3.18 0.75 -0.05
CA PHE A 85 -3.07 2.20 -0.19
C PHE A 85 -4.04 2.83 0.82
N THR A 86 -3.96 4.14 1.01
CA THR A 86 -4.89 4.88 1.90
C THR A 86 -5.04 6.32 1.42
N PHE A 87 -6.06 7.00 1.95
CA PHE A 87 -6.24 8.44 1.84
C PHE A 87 -6.03 9.10 3.19
N ASN A 88 -5.54 10.33 3.23
CA ASN A 88 -5.73 11.19 4.40
C ASN A 88 -7.10 11.91 4.31
N ALA A 89 -7.42 12.72 5.33
CA ALA A 89 -8.67 13.49 5.39
C ALA A 89 -8.82 14.51 4.24
N ASP A 90 -7.70 14.99 3.66
CA ASP A 90 -7.69 15.93 2.54
C ASP A 90 -7.87 15.23 1.17
N GLY A 91 -7.91 13.89 1.15
CA GLY A 91 -8.01 13.08 -0.08
C GLY A 91 -6.67 12.82 -0.79
N ASP A 92 -5.53 13.16 -0.18
CA ASP A 92 -4.23 12.76 -0.70
C ASP A 92 -4.03 11.25 -0.56
N ARG A 93 -3.57 10.63 -1.65
CA ARG A 93 -3.37 9.18 -1.69
C ARG A 93 -1.93 8.80 -1.36
N PHE A 94 -1.80 7.79 -0.50
CA PHE A 94 -0.54 7.14 -0.19
C PHE A 94 -0.59 5.69 -0.64
N VAL A 95 0.46 5.26 -1.34
CA VAL A 95 0.72 3.86 -1.66
C VAL A 95 1.95 3.41 -0.88
N ILE A 96 2.36 2.15 -1.02
CA ILE A 96 3.48 1.61 -0.25
C ILE A 96 4.38 0.72 -1.13
N SER A 97 5.57 0.40 -0.65
CA SER A 97 6.42 -0.65 -1.20
C SER A 97 7.15 -1.38 -0.07
N THR A 98 7.83 -2.50 -0.36
CA THR A 98 8.49 -3.33 0.65
C THR A 98 9.41 -2.56 1.60
N GLY A 99 10.08 -1.52 1.10
CA GLY A 99 11.17 -0.81 1.78
C GLY A 99 10.84 0.53 2.42
N THR A 100 9.58 0.96 2.42
CA THR A 100 9.17 2.26 3.00
C THR A 100 7.76 2.18 3.57
N PRO A 101 7.45 2.86 4.69
CA PRO A 101 6.11 2.85 5.27
C PRO A 101 5.08 3.62 4.41
N GLY A 102 5.51 4.44 3.44
CA GLY A 102 4.57 5.10 2.54
C GLY A 102 5.23 5.94 1.45
N ILE A 103 4.49 6.09 0.36
CA ILE A 103 4.86 6.78 -0.86
C ILE A 103 3.70 7.71 -1.20
N GLN A 104 3.96 9.01 -1.23
CA GLN A 104 2.96 9.98 -1.68
C GLN A 104 2.72 9.78 -3.17
N VAL A 105 1.45 9.74 -3.56
CA VAL A 105 1.03 9.85 -4.96
C VAL A 105 0.75 11.30 -5.29
N ALA A 106 1.23 11.78 -6.43
CA ALA A 106 0.95 13.14 -6.87
C ALA A 106 -0.58 13.32 -7.07
N PRO A 107 -1.19 14.41 -6.59
CA PRO A 107 -2.63 14.67 -6.70
C PRO A 107 -3.01 15.16 -8.11
N LEU A 108 -2.51 14.46 -9.14
CA LEU A 108 -2.71 14.76 -10.55
C LEU A 108 -3.56 13.65 -11.17
N PRO A 109 -4.81 13.92 -11.59
CA PRO A 109 -5.63 12.94 -12.29
C PRO A 109 -4.95 12.37 -13.55
N TRP A 110 -5.10 11.07 -13.77
CA TRP A 110 -4.45 10.36 -14.88
C TRP A 110 -4.75 10.99 -16.25
N ARG A 111 -5.99 11.46 -16.45
CA ARG A 111 -6.42 12.09 -17.71
C ARG A 111 -5.52 13.24 -18.14
N TYR A 112 -4.89 13.97 -17.22
CA TYR A 112 -3.97 15.05 -17.55
C TYR A 112 -2.59 14.54 -17.95
N LEU A 113 -2.16 13.42 -17.36
CA LEU A 113 -0.91 12.74 -17.69
C LEU A 113 -0.97 12.09 -19.08
N SER A 114 -2.14 11.66 -19.52
CA SER A 114 -2.34 10.99 -20.81
C SER A 114 -2.71 11.91 -21.98
N ARG A 115 -2.77 13.24 -21.78
CA ARG A 115 -3.16 14.18 -22.87
C ARG A 115 -2.13 14.27 -23.98
N ASN A 116 -0.85 14.13 -23.63
CA ASN A 116 0.24 14.23 -24.59
C ASN A 116 1.02 12.91 -24.60
N ALA A 117 0.86 12.14 -25.67
CA ALA A 117 1.50 10.85 -25.84
C ALA A 117 3.03 10.95 -25.98
N ASP A 118 3.55 12.13 -26.35
CA ASP A 118 4.99 12.37 -26.54
C ASP A 118 5.73 12.75 -25.24
N ILE A 119 4.99 12.98 -24.15
CA ILE A 119 5.57 13.34 -22.86
C ILE A 119 5.68 12.12 -21.96
N ALA A 120 6.91 11.72 -21.64
CA ALA A 120 7.18 10.76 -20.59
C ALA A 120 6.98 11.42 -19.21
N VAL A 121 5.87 11.13 -18.53
CA VAL A 121 5.65 11.56 -17.14
C VAL A 121 6.62 10.81 -16.23
N ARG A 122 7.62 11.53 -15.71
CA ARG A 122 8.76 10.92 -15.01
C ARG A 122 8.46 10.46 -13.58
N ALA A 123 7.57 11.11 -12.85
CA ALA A 123 7.24 10.72 -11.48
C ALA A 123 5.81 11.11 -11.07
N SER A 124 4.97 10.11 -10.83
CA SER A 124 3.65 10.25 -10.18
C SER A 124 3.67 9.84 -8.70
N ARG A 125 4.85 9.46 -8.20
CA ARG A 125 5.08 8.94 -6.85
C ARG A 125 6.37 9.52 -6.27
N ARG A 126 6.37 9.82 -4.98
CA ARG A 126 7.56 10.21 -4.21
C ARG A 126 7.63 9.39 -2.93
N ASN A 127 8.78 8.81 -2.61
CA ASN A 127 8.97 8.25 -1.28
C ASN A 127 8.79 9.39 -0.24
N ALA A 128 7.80 9.23 0.63
CA ALA A 128 7.45 10.26 1.58
C ALA A 128 8.23 10.11 2.89
N ALA A 129 8.75 8.92 3.19
CA ALA A 129 9.57 8.66 4.36
C ALA A 129 11.05 8.96 4.11
N ASN A 130 11.73 9.50 5.12
CA ASN A 130 13.17 9.75 5.12
C ASN A 130 13.99 8.65 5.81
N TYR A 131 13.36 7.51 6.09
CA TYR A 131 13.95 6.36 6.77
C TYR A 131 13.36 5.07 6.21
N ASN A 132 14.07 3.97 6.42
CA ASN A 132 13.62 2.63 6.09
C ASN A 132 13.89 1.62 7.21
N THR A 133 14.33 2.09 8.38
CA THR A 133 14.60 1.24 9.55
C THR A 133 13.32 0.85 10.27
N THR A 134 13.38 -0.13 11.16
CA THR A 134 12.32 -0.56 12.08
C THR A 134 12.91 -1.00 13.42
N PHE A 135 12.07 -1.15 14.44
CA PHE A 135 12.46 -1.60 15.79
C PHE A 135 11.66 -2.85 16.21
N PRO A 136 11.87 -4.00 15.55
CA PRO A 136 11.19 -5.26 15.93
C PRO A 136 11.63 -5.74 17.31
N VAL A 137 10.72 -6.39 18.04
CA VAL A 137 11.01 -7.05 19.32
C VAL A 137 11.18 -8.57 19.18
N SER A 138 10.73 -9.15 18.07
CA SER A 138 10.95 -10.56 17.74
C SER A 138 12.37 -10.82 17.27
N GLN A 139 12.79 -12.09 17.40
CA GLN A 139 13.93 -12.59 16.65
C GLN A 139 13.60 -12.66 15.15
N PRO A 140 14.56 -12.46 14.24
CA PRO A 140 14.31 -12.66 12.82
C PRO A 140 13.96 -14.12 12.53
N HIS A 141 13.12 -14.35 11.52
CA HIS A 141 12.79 -15.71 11.11
C HIS A 141 14.07 -16.51 10.77
N PRO A 142 14.22 -17.78 11.20
CA PRO A 142 15.48 -18.52 11.09
C PRO A 142 16.12 -18.57 9.68
N TRP A 143 15.31 -18.62 8.61
CA TRP A 143 15.83 -18.61 7.24
C TRP A 143 16.51 -17.29 6.88
N ARG A 144 16.08 -16.15 7.44
CA ARG A 144 16.70 -14.83 7.21
C ARG A 144 18.08 -14.78 7.84
N THR A 145 18.22 -15.33 9.04
CA THR A 145 19.52 -15.48 9.73
C THR A 145 20.44 -16.39 8.95
N LYS A 146 19.97 -17.57 8.51
CA LYS A 146 20.77 -18.50 7.68
C LYS A 146 21.20 -17.86 6.36
N ARG A 147 20.29 -17.17 5.67
CA ARG A 147 20.56 -16.44 4.42
C ARG A 147 21.65 -15.37 4.59
N ALA A 148 21.58 -14.60 5.67
CA ALA A 148 22.54 -13.52 5.94
C ALA A 148 23.92 -14.04 6.38
N ALA A 149 23.96 -15.17 7.08
CA ALA A 149 25.18 -15.84 7.55
C ALA A 149 25.90 -16.62 6.46
N ASP A 150 25.18 -17.08 5.42
CA ASP A 150 25.79 -17.72 4.26
C ASP A 150 26.70 -16.71 3.51
N PRO A 151 28.01 -16.98 3.37
CA PRO A 151 28.93 -16.02 2.74
C PRO A 151 28.59 -15.72 1.27
N GLY A 152 28.18 -16.74 0.51
CA GLY A 152 27.87 -16.62 -0.92
C GLY A 152 26.53 -15.93 -1.13
N PHE A 153 25.48 -16.47 -0.51
CA PHE A 153 24.13 -15.95 -0.63
C PHE A 153 23.99 -14.57 0.01
N GLY A 154 24.60 -14.37 1.18
CA GLY A 154 24.62 -13.08 1.87
C GLY A 154 25.32 -11.99 1.05
N LYS A 155 26.45 -12.30 0.41
CA LYS A 155 27.12 -11.37 -0.52
C LYS A 155 26.27 -11.10 -1.75
N TYR A 156 25.80 -12.15 -2.44
CA TYR A 156 24.96 -12.02 -3.64
C TYR A 156 23.74 -11.12 -3.38
N TYR A 157 23.05 -11.35 -2.27
CA TYR A 157 21.84 -10.62 -1.92
C TYR A 157 22.15 -9.17 -1.53
N ARG A 158 23.23 -8.92 -0.77
CA ARG A 158 23.69 -7.56 -0.46
C ARG A 158 24.06 -6.76 -1.69
N ASP A 159 24.75 -7.38 -2.64
CA ASP A 159 25.18 -6.72 -3.87
C ASP A 159 23.98 -6.37 -4.77
N HIS A 160 22.95 -7.22 -4.82
CA HIS A 160 21.75 -6.99 -5.64
C HIS A 160 20.71 -6.07 -5.00
N TYR A 161 20.47 -6.21 -3.69
CA TYR A 161 19.34 -5.56 -3.01
C TYR A 161 19.77 -4.55 -1.94
N GLY A 162 21.07 -4.45 -1.65
CA GLY A 162 21.62 -3.56 -0.63
C GLY A 162 21.53 -4.11 0.79
N ALA A 163 22.09 -3.35 1.73
CA ALA A 163 22.19 -3.76 3.12
C ALA A 163 20.82 -3.90 3.82
N ALA A 164 19.90 -2.97 3.56
CA ALA A 164 18.59 -2.94 4.22
C ALA A 164 17.76 -4.21 3.98
N GLU A 165 17.71 -4.70 2.75
CA GLU A 165 17.00 -5.95 2.39
C GLU A 165 17.76 -7.21 2.88
N SER A 166 19.04 -7.07 3.20
CA SER A 166 19.91 -8.18 3.54
C SER A 166 19.98 -8.48 5.02
N ILE A 167 19.92 -7.45 5.86
CA ILE A 167 19.98 -7.58 7.32
C ILE A 167 18.69 -8.28 7.79
N PRO A 168 18.77 -9.33 8.64
CA PRO A 168 17.61 -10.12 9.00
C PRO A 168 16.45 -9.32 9.64
N ASN A 169 16.75 -8.30 10.46
CA ASN A 169 15.78 -7.43 11.13
C ASN A 169 16.25 -5.97 11.19
N GLY A 170 15.33 -5.06 11.46
CA GLY A 170 15.57 -3.64 11.68
C GLY A 170 15.37 -2.77 10.43
N TYR A 171 14.82 -3.32 9.36
CA TYR A 171 14.47 -2.59 8.14
C TYR A 171 13.10 -3.03 7.61
N PHE A 172 12.41 -2.11 6.93
CA PHE A 172 11.29 -2.47 6.07
C PHE A 172 11.81 -3.32 4.91
N THR A 173 11.32 -4.56 4.82
CA THR A 173 11.56 -5.48 3.69
C THR A 173 10.26 -6.13 3.20
N SER A 174 9.11 -5.63 3.67
CA SER A 174 7.78 -6.20 3.40
C SER A 174 6.64 -5.23 3.72
N ALA A 175 6.93 -3.92 3.78
CA ALA A 175 5.92 -2.96 4.21
C ALA A 175 4.67 -3.03 3.33
N CYS A 176 3.51 -3.06 3.97
CA CYS A 176 2.22 -3.19 3.33
C CYS A 176 1.11 -2.49 4.13
N SER A 177 -0.07 -2.39 3.52
CA SER A 177 -1.30 -1.88 4.12
C SER A 177 -1.13 -0.56 4.88
N PRO A 178 -0.68 0.53 4.22
CA PRO A 178 -0.68 1.84 4.85
C PRO A 178 -2.12 2.22 5.20
N LEU A 179 -2.31 2.88 6.34
CA LEU A 179 -3.58 3.42 6.78
C LEU A 179 -3.34 4.77 7.45
N VAL A 180 -3.92 5.85 6.94
CA VAL A 180 -4.02 7.08 7.72
C VAL A 180 -5.22 6.92 8.63
N TYR A 181 -5.00 6.88 9.94
CA TYR A 181 -6.07 6.76 10.91
C TYR A 181 -6.86 8.06 10.95
N GLN A 182 -8.18 8.00 10.77
CA GLN A 182 -9.04 9.20 10.69
C GLN A 182 -10.15 9.21 11.75
N ASP A 183 -10.26 8.16 12.55
CA ASP A 183 -11.24 8.08 13.63
C ASP A 183 -10.69 8.68 14.94
N SER A 184 -11.49 8.62 15.99
CA SER A 184 -11.25 9.13 17.33
C SER A 184 -11.18 8.03 18.41
N ALA A 185 -11.60 6.80 18.10
CA ALA A 185 -11.61 5.70 19.07
C ALA A 185 -10.22 5.32 19.63
N LEU A 186 -9.14 5.60 18.88
CA LEU A 186 -7.76 5.56 19.34
C LEU A 186 -7.23 7.00 19.52
N PRO A 187 -7.23 7.52 20.76
CA PRO A 187 -6.86 8.91 21.02
C PRO A 187 -5.44 9.24 20.58
N GLY A 188 -5.28 10.41 19.96
CA GLY A 188 -3.97 10.92 19.52
C GLY A 188 -3.40 10.24 18.27
N LEU A 189 -4.15 9.35 17.61
CA LEU A 189 -3.72 8.70 16.37
C LEU A 189 -4.30 9.34 15.10
N SER A 190 -5.34 10.18 15.22
CA SER A 190 -5.99 10.81 14.07
C SER A 190 -4.99 11.62 13.22
N GLY A 191 -5.05 11.46 11.90
CA GLY A 191 -4.14 12.03 10.92
C GLY A 191 -2.78 11.34 10.80
N GLN A 192 -2.49 10.34 11.63
CA GLN A 192 -1.21 9.64 11.60
C GLN A 192 -1.25 8.39 10.71
N LEU A 193 -0.09 8.02 10.18
CA LEU A 193 0.07 6.86 9.32
C LEU A 193 0.41 5.62 10.16
N LEU A 194 -0.32 4.54 9.93
CA LEU A 194 0.06 3.18 10.28
C LEU A 194 0.53 2.42 9.04
N ALA A 195 1.47 1.49 9.20
CA ALA A 195 1.87 0.57 8.13
C ALA A 195 2.28 -0.78 8.70
N CYS A 196 1.84 -1.87 8.09
CA CYS A 196 2.24 -3.21 8.47
C CYS A 196 3.67 -3.51 8.00
N ALA A 197 4.44 -4.27 8.79
CA ALA A 197 5.69 -4.88 8.37
C ALA A 197 5.72 -6.35 8.79
N PRO A 198 5.08 -7.25 8.01
CA PRO A 198 4.92 -8.66 8.34
C PRO A 198 6.24 -9.37 8.62
N ALA A 199 7.27 -9.15 7.78
CA ALA A 199 8.57 -9.79 7.97
C ALA A 199 9.34 -9.29 9.20
N GLN A 200 8.83 -8.25 9.87
CA GLN A 200 9.37 -7.67 11.10
C GLN A 200 8.40 -7.84 12.29
N ASN A 201 7.28 -8.54 12.09
CA ASN A 201 6.26 -8.84 13.10
C ASN A 201 5.71 -7.60 13.84
N LEU A 202 5.46 -6.51 13.12
CA LEU A 202 5.05 -5.24 13.70
C LEU A 202 4.08 -4.42 12.82
N VAL A 203 3.39 -3.49 13.47
CA VAL A 203 2.71 -2.34 12.85
C VAL A 203 3.48 -1.08 13.26
N HIS A 204 3.91 -0.34 12.25
CA HIS A 204 4.62 0.91 12.38
C HIS A 204 3.66 2.09 12.48
N ARG A 205 4.07 3.16 13.20
CA ARG A 205 3.35 4.43 13.30
C ARG A 205 4.26 5.61 12.95
N ALA A 206 3.72 6.55 12.19
CA ALA A 206 4.45 7.73 11.72
C ALA A 206 3.55 8.97 11.65
N GLU A 207 4.15 10.15 11.79
CA GLU A 207 3.51 11.44 11.57
C GLU A 207 3.49 11.77 10.08
N LEU A 208 2.41 12.40 9.63
CA LEU A 208 2.34 13.06 8.35
C LEU A 208 2.55 14.56 8.53
N GLN A 209 3.56 15.11 7.85
CA GLN A 209 3.90 16.53 7.89
C GLN A 209 3.77 17.14 6.50
N ARG A 210 2.87 18.13 6.36
CA ARG A 210 2.67 18.86 5.11
C ARG A 210 3.69 19.99 4.97
N ASP A 211 4.31 20.06 3.80
CA ASP A 211 5.20 21.14 3.36
C ASP A 211 4.79 21.54 1.93
N GLY A 212 3.89 22.53 1.83
CA GLY A 212 3.21 22.88 0.58
C GLY A 212 2.47 21.67 -0.02
N VAL A 213 2.91 21.24 -1.21
CA VAL A 213 2.35 20.06 -1.92
C VAL A 213 2.97 18.73 -1.46
N LEU A 214 4.03 18.77 -0.66
CA LEU A 214 4.73 17.59 -0.19
C LEU A 214 4.13 17.12 1.13
N LEU A 215 3.90 15.82 1.24
CA LEU A 215 3.55 15.13 2.48
C LEU A 215 4.70 14.23 2.88
N ASN A 216 5.34 14.56 4.01
CA ASN A 216 6.48 13.83 4.53
C ASN A 216 6.05 12.90 5.66
N ILE A 217 6.58 11.69 5.66
CA ILE A 217 6.39 10.70 6.71
C ILE A 217 7.60 10.76 7.63
N ARG A 218 7.36 11.04 8.91
CA ARG A 218 8.40 11.11 9.95
C ARG A 218 8.06 10.17 11.09
N ARG A 219 9.08 9.65 11.78
CA ARG A 219 8.85 9.00 13.08
C ARG A 219 8.31 10.04 14.06
N GLN A 220 7.51 9.59 15.02
CA GLN A 220 7.12 10.44 16.15
C GLN A 220 8.38 10.93 16.86
N ALA A 221 8.43 12.21 17.23
CA ALA A 221 9.59 12.79 17.91
C ALA A 221 9.93 12.06 19.22
N ASP A 222 8.91 11.62 19.96
CA ASP A 222 9.06 11.10 21.33
C ASP A 222 8.97 9.57 21.44
N ALA A 223 8.81 8.83 20.33
CA ALA A 223 8.57 7.38 20.39
C ALA A 223 9.81 6.53 20.75
N GLY A 224 11.01 7.10 20.77
CA GLY A 224 12.25 6.34 20.95
C GLY A 224 12.42 5.23 19.89
N LYS A 225 13.06 4.11 20.28
CA LYS A 225 13.22 2.93 19.42
C LYS A 225 12.08 1.92 19.65
N ALA A 226 10.86 2.32 19.36
CA ALA A 226 9.67 1.49 19.51
C ALA A 226 8.75 1.58 18.29
N GLU A 227 7.84 0.62 18.20
CA GLU A 227 6.83 0.49 17.15
C GLU A 227 5.44 0.51 17.78
N PHE A 228 4.40 0.84 17.02
CA PHE A 228 3.06 0.99 17.56
C PHE A 228 2.50 -0.31 18.14
N LEU A 229 2.70 -1.40 17.40
CA LEU A 229 2.43 -2.74 17.87
C LEU A 229 3.54 -3.65 17.37
N ALA A 230 4.20 -4.38 18.27
CA ALA A 230 5.25 -5.32 17.91
C ALA A 230 5.06 -6.62 18.70
N SER A 231 5.16 -7.74 18.01
CA SER A 231 5.06 -9.06 18.63
C SER A 231 6.45 -9.65 18.85
N GLY A 232 6.63 -10.37 19.97
CA GLY A 232 7.79 -11.25 20.17
C GLY A 232 7.67 -12.57 19.42
N ASP A 233 6.45 -12.93 18.97
CA ASP A 233 6.18 -14.13 18.19
C ASP A 233 6.49 -13.89 16.70
N ILE A 234 7.39 -14.73 16.17
CA ILE A 234 7.81 -14.70 14.76
C ILE A 234 6.67 -15.07 13.79
N TRP A 235 5.56 -15.63 14.27
CA TRP A 235 4.40 -16.00 13.46
C TRP A 235 3.34 -14.90 13.35
N PHE A 236 3.48 -13.80 14.09
CA PHE A 236 2.61 -12.64 13.94
C PHE A 236 2.95 -11.86 12.66
N HIS A 237 2.10 -11.95 11.63
CA HIS A 237 2.31 -11.30 10.34
C HIS A 237 1.14 -10.38 10.01
N PRO A 238 1.14 -9.12 10.47
CA PRO A 238 0.09 -8.18 10.13
C PRO A 238 0.19 -7.86 8.63
N ILE A 239 -0.91 -8.00 7.88
CA ILE A 239 -0.94 -7.80 6.43
C ILE A 239 -2.00 -6.81 5.96
N HIS A 240 -2.98 -6.49 6.81
CA HIS A 240 -4.09 -5.60 6.49
C HIS A 240 -4.51 -4.79 7.72
N LEU A 241 -4.85 -3.53 7.49
CA LEU A 241 -5.40 -2.60 8.46
C LEU A 241 -6.67 -1.98 7.89
N ALA A 242 -7.69 -1.84 8.72
CA ALA A 242 -8.92 -1.15 8.41
C ALA A 242 -9.45 -0.46 9.68
N ILE A 243 -10.24 0.60 9.51
CA ILE A 243 -10.98 1.27 10.57
C ILE A 243 -12.35 0.60 10.66
N GLY A 244 -12.76 0.19 11.87
CA GLY A 244 -14.04 -0.45 12.09
C GLY A 244 -15.19 0.58 12.11
N PRO A 245 -16.46 0.12 12.14
CA PRO A 245 -17.60 1.03 12.31
C PRO A 245 -17.54 1.89 13.58
N GLU A 246 -16.89 1.38 14.62
CA GLU A 246 -16.71 2.06 15.92
C GLU A 246 -15.32 2.71 16.07
N GLY A 247 -14.55 2.80 14.98
CA GLY A 247 -13.20 3.38 14.94
C GLY A 247 -12.05 2.37 15.05
#